data_AF-B8CGF4-F1
#
_entry.id   AF-B8CGF4-F1
#
_cell.length_a   1.000
_cell.length_b   1.000
_cell.length_c   1.000
_cell.angle_alpha   90.00
_cell.angle_beta   90.00
_cell.angle_gamma   90.00
#
_symmetry.space_group_name_H-M   'P 1'
#
loop_
_entity.id
_entity.type
_entity.pdbx_description
1 polymer ?
#
loop_
_entity_poly.entity_id
_entity_poly.type
_entity_poly.pdbx_seq_one_letter_code
_entity_poly.pdbx_strand_id
1 'polypeptide(L)'
;MNFSNLPLLHASAGLVAAKDFASYEGKAPAEGCYPESTRPVRNGERFKFNLFAEDSVCGDEVGKQFQFGRFLQVGNAESCTNKCVNGVSDSLAHSLMGVDYDCYSGGCDCLYSKGVLTGTDCDEYFNGMCDRSSSLKGVGSVATSIMSVEKACFKLVGTEAEDAEVAYMRRRN
;
A
#
# COMPACT_ATOMS: atom_id res chain seq x y z
N MET A 1 31.65 -51.32 38.07
CA MET A 1 31.82 -51.03 36.63
C MET A 1 30.62 -51.65 35.92
N ASN A 2 29.64 -50.83 35.50
CA ASN A 2 28.51 -51.28 34.69
C ASN A 2 28.30 -50.21 33.62
N PHE A 3 28.46 -50.62 32.36
CA PHE A 3 28.19 -49.83 31.18
C PHE A 3 26.82 -50.21 30.61
N SER A 4 26.24 -49.25 29.90
CA SER A 4 25.22 -49.41 28.86
C SER A 4 23.76 -49.42 29.30
N ASN A 5 23.07 -48.29 29.06
CA ASN A 5 22.06 -48.18 28.01
C ASN A 5 21.51 -46.74 27.98
N LEU A 6 21.79 -46.00 26.89
CA LEU A 6 21.09 -44.76 26.53
C LEU A 6 20.18 -45.02 25.32
N PRO A 7 18.93 -44.52 25.32
CA PRO A 7 18.04 -44.63 24.17
C PRO A 7 18.41 -43.60 23.07
N LEU A 8 18.46 -44.08 21.83
CA LEU A 8 18.55 -43.29 20.61
C LEU A 8 17.20 -42.57 20.36
N LEU A 9 17.17 -41.28 20.66
CA LEU A 9 16.12 -40.36 20.21
C LEU A 9 16.32 -40.09 18.71
N HIS A 10 15.43 -40.64 17.88
CA HIS A 10 15.28 -40.23 16.49
C HIS A 10 14.59 -38.87 16.44
N ALA A 11 15.36 -37.81 16.20
CA ALA A 11 14.83 -36.53 15.78
C ALA A 11 14.57 -36.60 14.26
N SER A 12 13.32 -36.88 13.87
CA SER A 12 12.87 -36.67 12.49
C SER A 12 12.68 -35.16 12.28
N ALA A 13 13.71 -34.51 11.75
CA ALA A 13 13.62 -33.15 11.25
C ALA A 13 12.65 -33.14 10.05
N GLY A 14 11.48 -32.52 10.23
CA GLY A 14 10.58 -32.25 9.12
C GLY A 14 11.21 -31.22 8.19
N LEU A 15 11.54 -31.64 6.96
CA LEU A 15 11.74 -30.71 5.86
C LEU A 15 10.39 -30.05 5.55
N VAL A 16 10.20 -28.81 6.00
CA VAL A 16 9.18 -27.93 5.41
C VAL A 16 9.73 -27.51 4.06
N ALA A 17 9.03 -27.90 3.00
CA ALA A 17 9.31 -27.46 1.64
C ALA A 17 9.25 -25.93 1.59
N ALA A 18 10.42 -25.29 1.47
CA ALA A 18 10.55 -23.93 1.01
C ALA A 18 10.08 -23.90 -0.46
N LYS A 19 8.78 -23.72 -0.66
CA LYS A 19 8.22 -23.46 -1.98
C LYS A 19 8.49 -21.99 -2.31
N ASP A 20 9.40 -21.82 -3.27
CA ASP A 20 9.35 -20.78 -4.29
C ASP A 20 9.47 -19.32 -3.80
N PHE A 21 10.65 -18.97 -3.26
CA PHE A 21 11.15 -17.57 -3.24
C PHE A 21 11.95 -17.21 -4.52
N ALA A 22 11.87 -18.03 -5.57
CA ALA A 22 12.64 -17.90 -6.79
C ALA A 22 11.81 -17.24 -7.90
N SER A 23 11.58 -15.92 -7.83
CA SER A 23 11.13 -15.18 -9.02
C SER A 23 11.48 -13.68 -9.08
N TYR A 24 12.29 -13.15 -8.15
CA TYR A 24 12.64 -11.72 -8.13
C TYR A 24 14.11 -11.41 -7.85
N GLU A 25 14.99 -12.43 -7.81
CA GLU A 25 16.43 -12.21 -7.65
C GLU A 25 16.99 -11.43 -8.84
N GLY A 26 17.19 -10.12 -8.67
CA GLY A 26 17.96 -9.28 -9.59
C GLY A 26 17.27 -8.01 -10.11
N LYS A 27 15.97 -7.81 -9.85
CA LYS A 27 15.33 -6.53 -10.18
C LYS A 27 15.56 -5.56 -9.01
N ALA A 28 16.14 -4.40 -9.27
CA ALA A 28 16.18 -3.34 -8.26
C ALA A 28 14.76 -2.79 -8.03
N PRO A 29 14.42 -2.38 -6.79
CA PRO A 29 13.17 -1.65 -6.56
C PRO A 29 13.17 -0.37 -7.42
N ALA A 30 11.98 0.06 -7.82
CA ALA A 30 11.80 1.30 -8.56
C ALA A 30 12.45 2.47 -7.80
N GLU A 31 13.09 3.38 -8.54
CA GLU A 31 13.64 4.60 -7.98
C GLU A 31 12.53 5.39 -7.28
N GLY A 32 12.77 5.81 -6.03
CA GLY A 32 11.74 6.47 -5.22
C GLY A 32 10.61 5.54 -4.80
N CYS A 33 10.89 4.26 -4.51
CA CYS A 33 9.89 3.38 -3.88
C CYS A 33 9.59 3.77 -2.42
N TYR A 34 10.60 4.23 -1.68
CA TYR A 34 10.50 4.55 -0.25
C TYR A 34 10.79 6.04 0.05
N PRO A 35 10.11 7.02 -0.58
CA PRO A 35 10.20 8.39 -0.11
C PRO A 35 9.60 8.48 1.30
N GLU A 36 10.22 9.25 2.19
CA GLU A 36 9.71 9.47 3.55
C GLU A 36 8.27 10.01 3.58
N SER A 37 7.93 10.88 2.62
CA SER A 37 6.59 11.43 2.49
C SER A 37 6.29 11.88 1.06
N THR A 38 5.01 11.94 0.70
CA THR A 38 4.52 12.49 -0.56
C THR A 38 3.34 13.42 -0.28
N ARG A 39 3.15 14.41 -1.16
CA ARG A 39 2.22 15.53 -0.90
C ARG A 39 1.47 15.98 -2.17
N PRO A 40 0.70 15.10 -2.81
CA PRO A 40 -0.11 15.49 -3.96
C PRO A 40 -1.13 16.57 -3.57
N VAL A 41 -1.41 17.46 -4.52
CA VAL A 41 -2.36 18.56 -4.35
C VAL A 41 -3.53 18.34 -5.30
N ARG A 42 -4.75 18.52 -4.79
CA ARG A 42 -6.02 18.49 -5.54
C ARG A 42 -6.85 19.69 -5.13
N ASN A 43 -7.34 20.48 -6.08
CA ASN A 43 -8.24 21.61 -5.79
C ASN A 43 -7.73 22.61 -4.73
N GLY A 44 -6.41 22.77 -4.60
CA GLY A 44 -5.80 23.62 -3.57
C GLY A 44 -5.80 22.98 -2.17
N GLU A 45 -6.02 21.68 -2.05
CA GLU A 45 -5.87 20.90 -0.84
C GLU A 45 -4.71 19.91 -1.00
N ARG A 46 -3.88 19.81 0.02
CA ARG A 46 -2.67 19.00 0.04
C ARG A 46 -2.91 17.76 0.89
N PHE A 47 -2.82 16.59 0.26
CA PHE A 47 -2.96 15.30 0.91
C PHE A 47 -1.58 14.84 1.37
N LYS A 48 -1.39 14.61 2.67
CA LYS A 48 -0.09 14.26 3.22
C LYS A 48 -0.02 12.76 3.48
N PHE A 49 0.83 12.07 2.73
CA PHE A 49 1.16 10.67 2.94
C PHE A 49 2.54 10.54 3.54
N ASN A 50 2.68 9.70 4.55
CA ASN A 50 3.98 9.31 5.11
C ASN A 50 4.20 7.83 4.84
N LEU A 51 5.45 7.45 4.58
CA LEU A 51 5.86 6.05 4.62
C LEU A 51 5.58 5.52 6.03
N PHE A 52 4.74 4.48 6.10
CA PHE A 52 4.38 3.84 7.37
C PHE A 52 5.24 2.60 7.61
N ALA A 53 5.45 1.80 6.56
CA ALA A 53 6.34 0.65 6.60
C ALA A 53 6.80 0.24 5.19
N GLU A 54 8.05 -0.20 5.10
CA GLU A 54 8.62 -0.87 3.93
C GLU A 54 8.20 -2.35 3.91
N ASP A 55 8.37 -3.03 2.78
CA ASP A 55 8.09 -4.46 2.58
C ASP A 55 6.78 -4.93 3.23
N SER A 56 5.72 -4.14 3.06
CA SER A 56 4.43 -4.39 3.68
C SER A 56 3.26 -3.70 2.98
N VAL A 57 2.07 -4.23 3.25
CA VAL A 57 0.79 -3.61 2.93
C VAL A 57 0.16 -3.00 4.17
N CYS A 58 -0.61 -1.95 3.98
CA CYS A 58 -1.29 -1.27 5.07
C CYS A 58 -2.46 -2.08 5.64
N GLY A 59 -2.65 -1.97 6.96
CA GLY A 59 -3.79 -2.52 7.68
C GLY A 59 -4.39 -1.53 8.68
N ASP A 60 -5.64 -1.78 9.05
CA ASP A 60 -6.31 -1.06 10.14
C ASP A 60 -5.77 -1.46 11.53
N GLU A 61 -6.38 -0.95 12.60
CA GLU A 61 -5.94 -1.18 13.99
C GLU A 61 -5.86 -2.66 14.42
N VAL A 62 -6.61 -3.55 13.76
CA VAL A 62 -6.63 -5.00 14.05
C VAL A 62 -5.99 -5.81 12.93
N GLY A 63 -5.22 -5.17 12.04
CA GLY A 63 -4.50 -5.84 10.97
C GLY A 63 -5.39 -6.36 9.84
N LYS A 64 -6.51 -5.70 9.54
CA LYS A 64 -7.31 -5.99 8.34
C LYS A 64 -6.88 -5.09 7.19
N GLN A 65 -6.70 -5.71 6.04
CA GLN A 65 -6.43 -5.02 4.78
C GLN A 65 -7.66 -4.29 4.29
N PHE A 66 -7.41 -3.14 3.66
CA PHE A 66 -8.42 -2.27 3.05
C PHE A 66 -8.90 -2.82 1.71
N GLN A 67 -10.06 -2.36 1.27
CA GLN A 67 -10.45 -2.51 -0.14
C GLN A 67 -9.58 -1.58 -0.98
N PHE A 68 -9.35 -1.92 -2.24
CA PHE A 68 -8.52 -1.07 -3.09
C PHE A 68 -8.96 -1.05 -4.54
N GLY A 69 -8.65 0.08 -5.19
CA GLY A 69 -8.62 0.23 -6.63
C GLY A 69 -7.16 0.39 -7.08
N ARG A 70 -6.78 -0.27 -8.16
CA ARG A 70 -5.38 -0.39 -8.60
C ARG A 70 -5.14 0.37 -9.89
N PHE A 71 -4.09 1.20 -9.90
CA PHE A 71 -3.43 1.65 -11.11
C PHE A 71 -2.21 0.78 -11.41
N LEU A 72 -1.94 0.52 -12.69
CA LEU A 72 -0.74 -0.19 -13.13
C LEU A 72 0.29 0.77 -13.71
N GLN A 73 1.53 0.29 -13.83
CA GLN A 73 2.63 1.00 -14.50
C GLN A 73 2.89 2.39 -13.92
N VAL A 74 2.76 2.51 -12.60
CA VAL A 74 3.09 3.74 -11.88
C VAL A 74 4.58 3.70 -11.54
N GLY A 75 5.32 4.75 -11.90
CA GLY A 75 6.78 4.71 -11.86
C GLY A 75 7.42 4.82 -10.47
N ASN A 76 6.72 5.43 -9.51
CA ASN A 76 7.22 5.63 -8.14
C ASN A 76 6.07 5.93 -7.16
N ALA A 77 6.37 5.92 -5.86
CA ALA A 77 5.37 6.14 -4.81
C ALA A 77 4.74 7.54 -4.86
N GLU A 78 5.50 8.58 -5.25
CA GLU A 78 4.95 9.93 -5.43
C GLU A 78 3.88 9.94 -6.52
N SER A 79 4.16 9.35 -7.68
CA SER A 79 3.21 9.20 -8.78
C SER A 79 2.00 8.36 -8.37
N CYS A 80 2.19 7.36 -7.49
CA CYS A 80 1.11 6.54 -6.95
C CYS A 80 0.15 7.39 -6.11
N THR A 81 0.65 8.10 -5.11
CA THR A 81 -0.19 9.00 -4.30
C THR A 81 -0.86 10.09 -5.13
N ASN A 82 -0.16 10.64 -6.12
CA ASN A 82 -0.75 11.61 -7.05
C ASN A 82 -1.89 11.02 -7.86
N LYS A 83 -1.75 9.80 -8.39
CA LYS A 83 -2.83 9.11 -9.11
C LYS A 83 -4.01 8.79 -8.19
N CYS A 84 -3.77 8.34 -6.96
CA CYS A 84 -4.87 8.06 -6.03
C CYS A 84 -5.64 9.32 -5.64
N VAL A 85 -5.00 10.48 -5.58
CA VAL A 85 -5.65 11.76 -5.24
C VAL A 85 -6.30 12.42 -6.46
N ASN A 86 -5.63 12.44 -7.61
CA ASN A 86 -6.06 13.20 -8.79
C ASN A 86 -6.70 12.35 -9.89
N GLY A 87 -6.59 11.03 -9.84
CA GLY A 87 -7.11 10.10 -10.83
C GLY A 87 -8.52 9.57 -10.55
N VAL A 88 -9.18 10.06 -9.50
CA VAL A 88 -10.49 9.57 -9.02
C VAL A 88 -11.46 10.74 -8.77
N SER A 89 -12.72 10.40 -8.49
CA SER A 89 -13.72 11.37 -8.04
C SER A 89 -13.31 12.09 -6.76
N ASP A 90 -13.95 13.23 -6.51
CA ASP A 90 -13.66 14.02 -5.31
C ASP A 90 -14.02 13.26 -4.02
N SER A 91 -15.15 12.57 -4.01
CA SER A 91 -15.57 11.75 -2.86
C SER A 91 -14.59 10.63 -2.56
N LEU A 92 -14.04 9.96 -3.58
CA LEU A 92 -13.03 8.92 -3.40
C LEU A 92 -11.73 9.50 -2.89
N ALA A 93 -11.22 10.59 -3.47
CA ALA A 93 -9.98 11.21 -3.03
C ALA A 93 -10.01 11.51 -1.51
N HIS A 94 -11.13 12.03 -0.99
CA HIS A 94 -11.32 12.30 0.44
C HIS A 94 -11.61 11.07 1.30
N SER A 95 -11.91 9.93 0.68
CA SER A 95 -12.15 8.65 1.36
C SER A 95 -10.90 7.76 1.40
N LEU A 96 -9.74 8.25 0.95
CA LEU A 96 -8.48 7.52 0.98
C LEU A 96 -8.02 7.27 2.43
N MET A 97 -7.56 6.05 2.68
CA MET A 97 -6.93 5.67 3.95
C MET A 97 -5.40 5.68 3.85
N GLY A 98 -4.88 5.41 2.64
CA GLY A 98 -3.46 5.24 2.35
C GLY A 98 -3.25 4.74 0.93
N VAL A 99 -2.00 4.38 0.61
CA VAL A 99 -1.66 3.66 -0.62
C VAL A 99 -0.70 2.50 -0.33
N ASP A 100 -0.83 1.40 -1.06
CA ASP A 100 0.24 0.40 -1.16
C ASP A 100 0.88 0.50 -2.55
N TYR A 101 2.18 0.78 -2.60
CA TYR A 101 2.93 0.87 -3.85
C TYR A 101 3.84 -0.35 -4.02
N ASP A 102 3.69 -1.07 -5.13
CA ASP A 102 4.53 -2.20 -5.49
C ASP A 102 5.81 -1.69 -6.17
N CYS A 103 6.95 -1.86 -5.48
CA CYS A 103 8.26 -1.39 -5.89
C CYS A 103 8.76 -2.04 -7.19
N TYR A 104 8.19 -3.17 -7.62
CA TYR A 104 8.73 -3.97 -8.69
C TYR A 104 7.83 -3.97 -9.92
N SER A 105 6.53 -4.11 -9.73
CA SER A 105 5.55 -4.10 -10.81
C SER A 105 5.01 -2.71 -11.14
N GLY A 106 5.21 -1.73 -10.24
CA GLY A 106 4.61 -0.40 -10.36
C GLY A 106 3.09 -0.41 -10.16
N GLY A 107 2.57 -1.46 -9.50
CA GLY A 107 1.19 -1.50 -9.03
C GLY A 107 0.96 -0.46 -7.94
N CYS A 108 -0.13 0.27 -8.02
CA CYS A 108 -0.48 1.32 -7.07
C CYS A 108 -1.91 1.08 -6.57
N ASP A 109 -2.03 0.62 -5.33
CA ASP A 109 -3.31 0.36 -4.67
C ASP A 109 -3.75 1.59 -3.87
N CYS A 110 -4.84 2.21 -4.30
CA CYS A 110 -5.51 3.28 -3.56
C CYS A 110 -6.44 2.63 -2.53
N LEU A 111 -6.19 2.87 -1.24
CA LEU A 111 -6.82 2.11 -0.15
C LEU A 111 -8.05 2.83 0.40
N TYR A 112 -9.13 2.07 0.58
CA TYR A 112 -10.41 2.57 1.06
C TYR A 112 -10.98 1.68 2.17
N SER A 113 -11.67 2.32 3.11
CA SER A 113 -12.46 1.59 4.10
C SER A 113 -13.49 0.68 3.42
N LYS A 114 -13.77 -0.46 4.07
CA LYS A 114 -14.76 -1.42 3.59
C LYS A 114 -16.09 -0.74 3.24
N GLY A 115 -16.57 -0.97 2.02
CA GLY A 115 -17.87 -0.51 1.54
C GLY A 115 -17.86 0.87 0.89
N VAL A 116 -16.71 1.56 0.87
CA VAL A 116 -16.54 2.83 0.15
C VAL A 116 -16.51 2.60 -1.36
N LEU A 117 -15.73 1.62 -1.84
CA LEU A 117 -15.60 1.33 -3.26
C LEU A 117 -16.84 0.60 -3.82
N THR A 118 -17.44 1.18 -4.85
CA THR A 118 -18.53 0.56 -5.61
C THR A 118 -18.03 -0.13 -6.88
N GLY A 119 -18.91 -0.86 -7.56
CA GLY A 119 -18.59 -1.42 -8.89
C GLY A 119 -18.37 -0.32 -9.93
N THR A 120 -19.18 0.74 -9.88
CA THR A 120 -19.08 1.89 -10.79
C THR A 120 -17.73 2.60 -10.64
N ASP A 121 -17.28 2.82 -9.40
CA ASP A 121 -15.96 3.44 -9.15
C ASP A 121 -14.83 2.62 -9.77
N CYS A 122 -14.94 1.29 -9.68
CA CYS A 122 -13.95 0.37 -10.23
C CYS A 122 -13.87 0.45 -11.75
N ASP A 123 -15.02 0.45 -12.42
CA ASP A 123 -15.06 0.54 -13.87
C ASP A 123 -14.60 1.92 -14.36
N GLU A 124 -15.03 3.00 -13.71
CA GLU A 124 -14.78 4.37 -14.14
C GLU A 124 -13.34 4.82 -13.91
N TYR A 125 -12.77 4.55 -12.72
CA TYR A 125 -11.47 5.10 -12.33
C TYR A 125 -10.33 4.09 -12.41
N PHE A 126 -10.64 2.81 -12.24
CA PHE A 126 -9.63 1.75 -12.11
C PHE A 126 -9.66 0.73 -13.25
N ASN A 127 -10.44 0.97 -14.31
CA ASN A 127 -10.60 0.04 -15.44
C ASN A 127 -10.96 -1.40 -14.97
N GLY A 128 -11.80 -1.51 -13.96
CA GLY A 128 -12.21 -2.76 -13.32
C GLY A 128 -11.20 -3.38 -12.36
N MET A 129 -10.01 -2.78 -12.18
CA MET A 129 -8.95 -3.32 -11.33
C MET A 129 -9.17 -2.95 -9.86
N CYS A 130 -10.09 -3.64 -9.19
CA CYS A 130 -10.33 -3.49 -7.77
C CYS A 130 -10.36 -4.83 -7.05
N ASP A 131 -10.04 -4.81 -5.76
CA ASP A 131 -10.44 -5.88 -4.82
C ASP A 131 -11.39 -5.31 -3.77
N ARG A 132 -12.63 -5.81 -3.82
CA ARG A 132 -13.72 -5.49 -2.90
C ARG A 132 -14.22 -6.72 -2.17
N SER A 133 -13.41 -7.78 -2.13
CA SER A 133 -13.76 -9.06 -1.52
C SER A 133 -14.17 -8.88 -0.06
N SER A 134 -15.03 -9.79 0.43
CA SER A 134 -15.52 -9.77 1.81
C SER A 134 -14.42 -10.07 2.85
N SER A 135 -13.25 -10.54 2.41
CA SER A 135 -12.03 -10.71 3.19
C SER A 135 -11.33 -9.39 3.53
N LEU A 136 -11.47 -8.37 2.69
CA LEU A 136 -10.92 -7.03 2.91
C LEU A 136 -11.87 -6.24 3.80
N LYS A 137 -11.54 -6.18 5.08
CA LYS A 137 -12.40 -5.65 6.15
C LYS A 137 -11.82 -4.42 6.83
N GLY A 138 -10.71 -3.89 6.33
CA GLY A 138 -10.06 -2.69 6.85
C GLY A 138 -11.03 -1.52 6.94
N VAL A 139 -11.04 -0.85 8.08
CA VAL A 139 -11.84 0.34 8.33
C VAL A 139 -11.02 1.39 9.08
N GLY A 140 -11.33 2.67 8.84
CA GLY A 140 -10.63 3.77 9.48
C GLY A 140 -9.19 3.92 8.96
N SER A 141 -8.37 4.66 9.70
CA SER A 141 -7.01 4.98 9.28
C SER A 141 -6.08 3.76 9.30
N VAL A 142 -5.05 3.78 8.45
CA VAL A 142 -3.93 2.84 8.57
C VAL A 142 -3.32 2.93 9.97
N ALA A 143 -3.15 1.80 10.65
CA ALA A 143 -2.58 1.74 11.99
C ALA A 143 -1.60 0.58 12.17
N THR A 144 -1.62 -0.40 11.27
CA THR A 144 -0.66 -1.51 11.24
C THR A 144 -0.17 -1.75 9.83
N SER A 145 0.80 -2.65 9.69
CA SER A 145 1.25 -3.15 8.41
C SER A 145 1.35 -4.68 8.44
N ILE A 146 1.28 -5.30 7.27
CA ILE A 146 1.34 -6.76 7.08
C ILE A 146 2.45 -7.04 6.08
N MET A 147 3.37 -7.94 6.43
CA MET A 147 4.56 -8.25 5.63
C MET A 147 4.21 -8.64 4.19
N SER A 148 4.85 -7.97 3.22
CA SER A 148 4.72 -8.18 1.79
C SER A 148 5.97 -7.63 1.10
N VAL A 149 6.90 -8.53 0.74
CA VAL A 149 8.31 -8.26 0.35
C VAL A 149 8.51 -7.44 -0.94
N GLU A 150 7.48 -6.77 -1.45
CA GLU A 150 7.51 -6.01 -2.70
C GLU A 150 6.76 -4.68 -2.60
N LYS A 151 6.19 -4.36 -1.44
CA LYS A 151 5.26 -3.23 -1.29
C LYS A 151 5.70 -2.24 -0.22
N ALA A 152 5.38 -0.99 -0.47
CA ALA A 152 5.54 0.11 0.46
C ALA A 152 4.16 0.58 0.91
N CYS A 153 3.92 0.56 2.22
CA CYS A 153 2.69 1.05 2.83
C CYS A 153 2.82 2.54 3.20
N PHE A 154 1.94 3.36 2.64
CA PHE A 154 1.86 4.79 2.94
C PHE A 154 0.53 5.13 3.60
N LYS A 155 0.61 5.79 4.75
CA LYS A 155 -0.57 6.23 5.51
C LYS A 155 -0.92 7.67 5.15
N LEU A 156 -2.22 7.94 4.88
CA LEU A 156 -2.73 9.30 4.86
C LEU A 156 -2.79 9.83 6.30
N VAL A 157 -2.03 10.89 6.58
CA VAL A 157 -1.96 11.49 7.93
C VAL A 157 -2.81 12.75 8.06
N GLY A 158 -3.34 13.27 6.95
CA GLY A 158 -4.28 14.40 6.95
C GLY A 158 -4.30 15.13 5.62
N THR A 159 -5.20 16.10 5.54
CA THR A 159 -5.31 17.05 4.44
C THR A 159 -5.24 18.48 4.97
N GLU A 160 -4.54 19.35 4.24
CA GLU A 160 -4.32 20.74 4.62
C GLU A 160 -4.69 21.63 3.43
N ALA A 161 -5.42 22.72 3.66
CA ALA A 161 -5.63 23.72 2.61
C ALA A 161 -4.26 24.30 2.22
N GLU A 162 -3.98 24.35 0.92
CA GLU A 162 -2.80 25.05 0.40
C GLU A 162 -3.03 26.55 0.57
N ASP A 163 -2.10 27.21 1.26
CA ASP A 163 -2.17 28.66 1.48
C ASP A 163 -2.39 29.38 0.14
N ALA A 164 -3.45 30.19 0.07
CA ALA A 164 -3.87 30.85 -1.16
C ALA A 164 -2.76 31.71 -1.80
N GLU A 165 -1.85 32.24 -0.97
CA GLU A 165 -0.69 33.00 -1.42
C GLU A 165 0.35 32.10 -2.13
N VAL A 166 0.60 30.90 -1.61
CA VAL A 166 1.47 29.89 -2.24
C VAL A 166 0.85 29.38 -3.54
N ALA A 167 -0.46 29.13 -3.55
CA ALA A 167 -1.19 28.71 -4.74
C ALA A 167 -1.18 29.79 -5.83
N TYR A 168 -1.30 31.07 -5.46
CA TYR A 168 -1.21 32.19 -6.41
C TYR A 168 0.19 32.31 -7.03
N MET A 169 1.25 32.21 -6.21
CA MET A 169 2.62 32.32 -6.69
C MET A 169 3.01 31.19 -7.66
N ARG A 170 2.52 29.96 -7.44
CA ARG A 170 2.78 28.83 -8.34
C ARG A 170 2.10 28.94 -9.70
N ARG A 171 0.96 29.63 -9.82
CA ARG A 171 0.25 29.80 -11.10
C ARG A 171 0.87 30.85 -12.03
N ARG A 172 1.86 31.61 -11.55
CA ARG A 172 2.45 32.74 -12.27
C ARG A 172 3.82 32.44 -12.89
N ASN A 173 4.41 31.30 -12.54
CA ASN A 173 5.67 30.78 -13.09
C ASN A 173 5.38 29.60 -14.02
#